data_AF-A0A7X3UIH0-F1
#
_entry.id   AF-A0A7X3UIH0-F1
#
_cell.length_a   1.000
_cell.length_b   1.000
_cell.length_c   1.000
_cell.angle_alpha   90.00
_cell.angle_beta   90.00
_cell.angle_gamma   90.00
#
_symmetry.space_group_name_H-M   'P 1'
#
loop_
_entity.id
_entity.type
_entity.pdbx_description
1 polymer ?
#
loop_
_entity_poly.entity_id
_entity_poly.type
_entity_poly.pdbx_seq_one_letter_code
_entity_poly.pdbx_strand_id
1 'polypeptide(L)'
;ECKRELLAMEDRSYFLTTDSGEEIGTITAWWQPDMDGKDWGQIHWVAIHPDYQGRGLSKPMMSVAMIRLKQSHKRCFLNTSIRRIPAIKIYLDFGFTPDFSRENAREAWAEVASVLEHPLLTQLES
;
A
#
# COMPACT_ATOMS: atom_id res chain seq x y z
N GLU A 1 -23.70 -9.58 -10.25
CA GLU A 1 -22.48 -9.22 -9.48
C GLU A 1 -21.27 -8.93 -10.35
N CYS A 2 -20.79 -9.85 -11.20
CA CYS A 2 -19.55 -9.70 -11.99
C CYS A 2 -19.40 -8.36 -12.78
N LYS A 3 -20.48 -7.84 -13.40
CA LYS A 3 -20.44 -6.57 -14.14
C LYS A 3 -20.17 -5.34 -13.25
N ARG A 4 -20.58 -5.38 -11.98
CA ARG A 4 -20.36 -4.28 -11.02
C ARG A 4 -18.92 -4.24 -10.53
N GLU A 5 -18.30 -5.42 -10.37
CA GLU A 5 -16.89 -5.55 -10.02
C GLU A 5 -15.98 -5.14 -11.17
N LEU A 6 -16.34 -5.49 -12.42
CA LEU A 6 -15.58 -5.07 -13.60
C LEU A 6 -15.56 -3.54 -13.75
N LEU A 7 -16.71 -2.87 -13.60
CA LEU A 7 -16.78 -1.41 -13.66
C LEU A 7 -16.03 -0.75 -12.49
N ALA A 8 -15.98 -1.41 -11.33
CA ALA A 8 -15.19 -0.92 -10.22
C ALA A 8 -13.69 -0.93 -10.52
N MET A 9 -13.19 -1.86 -11.34
CA MET A 9 -11.78 -1.92 -11.70
C MET A 9 -11.35 -0.66 -12.48
N GLU A 10 -12.18 -0.14 -13.38
CA GLU A 10 -11.87 1.08 -14.15
C GLU A 10 -11.61 2.31 -13.25
N ASP A 11 -12.27 2.36 -12.09
CA ASP A 11 -12.18 3.49 -11.15
C ASP A 11 -11.20 3.23 -9.99
N ARG A 12 -10.66 2.01 -9.86
CA ARG A 12 -9.90 1.61 -8.65
C ARG A 12 -8.63 0.83 -8.91
N SER A 13 -8.48 0.22 -10.07
CA SER A 13 -7.27 -0.50 -10.47
C SER A 13 -6.54 0.36 -11.49
N TYR A 14 -5.35 0.81 -11.12
CA TYR A 14 -4.54 1.69 -11.94
C TYR A 14 -3.31 0.94 -12.44
N PHE A 15 -2.95 1.22 -13.68
CA PHE A 15 -1.74 0.74 -14.31
C PHE A 15 -0.80 1.91 -14.60
N LEU A 16 0.48 1.72 -14.34
CA LEU A 16 1.53 2.62 -14.79
C LEU A 16 1.99 2.14 -16.16
N THR A 17 1.95 3.01 -17.16
CA THR A 17 2.34 2.69 -18.53
C THR A 17 3.57 3.48 -18.97
N THR A 18 4.36 2.91 -19.87
CA THR A 18 5.38 3.65 -20.62
C THR A 18 4.74 4.51 -21.72
N ASP A 19 5.55 5.35 -22.37
CA ASP A 19 5.13 6.12 -23.54
C ASP A 19 4.72 5.23 -24.73
N SER A 20 5.22 3.99 -24.78
CA SER A 20 4.83 2.99 -25.79
C SER A 20 3.56 2.22 -25.43
N GLY A 21 2.95 2.51 -24.26
CA GLY A 21 1.74 1.83 -23.78
C GLY A 21 2.00 0.50 -23.08
N GLU A 22 3.25 0.16 -22.77
CA GLU A 22 3.57 -1.05 -21.99
C GLU A 22 3.16 -0.85 -20.52
N GLU A 23 2.38 -1.77 -19.96
CA GLU A 23 2.02 -1.77 -18.54
C GLU A 23 3.19 -2.29 -17.67
N ILE A 24 3.76 -1.40 -16.86
CA ILE A 24 4.96 -1.66 -16.06
C ILE A 24 4.71 -1.64 -14.56
N GLY A 25 3.48 -1.41 -14.12
CA GLY A 25 3.10 -1.48 -12.72
C GLY A 25 1.60 -1.45 -12.52
N THR A 26 1.16 -1.94 -11.37
CA THR A 26 -0.25 -1.93 -10.95
C THR A 26 -0.39 -1.55 -9.48
N ILE A 27 -1.50 -0.88 -9.16
CA ILE A 27 -1.96 -0.60 -7.80
C ILE A 27 -3.48 -0.55 -7.77
N THR A 28 -4.09 -1.11 -6.73
CA THR A 28 -5.55 -1.10 -6.56
C THR A 28 -5.95 -0.44 -5.25
N ALA A 29 -6.91 0.48 -5.34
CA ALA A 29 -7.61 1.12 -4.22
C ALA A 29 -8.92 0.38 -3.95
N TRP A 30 -8.87 -0.72 -3.18
CA TRP A 30 -10.01 -1.61 -3.00
C TRP A 30 -10.86 -1.30 -1.76
N TRP A 31 -12.00 -1.96 -1.65
CA TRP A 31 -12.84 -1.95 -0.46
C TRP A 31 -12.43 -3.07 0.50
N GLN A 32 -12.49 -2.77 1.79
CA GLN A 32 -12.49 -3.75 2.86
C GLN A 32 -13.66 -3.44 3.80
N PRO A 33 -14.85 -4.01 3.53
CA PRO A 33 -16.00 -3.81 4.39
C PRO A 33 -15.85 -4.55 5.73
N ASP A 34 -16.58 -4.07 6.73
CA ASP A 34 -16.81 -4.75 8.01
C ASP A 34 -15.55 -5.15 8.83
N MET A 35 -14.43 -4.46 8.60
CA MET A 35 -13.23 -4.64 9.43
C MET A 35 -13.40 -3.89 10.74
N ASP A 36 -13.64 -4.66 11.82
CA ASP A 36 -14.01 -4.19 13.15
C ASP A 36 -15.27 -3.32 13.15
N GLY A 37 -16.28 -3.77 12.39
CA GLY A 37 -17.58 -3.09 12.27
C GLY A 37 -17.51 -1.77 11.53
N LYS A 38 -16.50 -1.58 10.68
CA LYS A 38 -16.20 -0.32 10.02
C LYS A 38 -15.70 -0.56 8.59
N ASP A 39 -16.02 0.37 7.69
CA ASP A 39 -15.53 0.32 6.30
C ASP A 39 -14.13 0.92 6.17
N TRP A 40 -13.22 0.14 5.58
CA TRP A 40 -11.85 0.55 5.30
C TRP A 40 -11.56 0.50 3.81
N GLY A 41 -10.66 1.38 3.38
CA GLY A 41 -9.98 1.21 2.10
C GLY A 41 -8.81 0.24 2.23
N GLN A 42 -8.46 -0.46 1.16
CA GLN A 42 -7.25 -1.26 1.11
C GLN A 42 -6.40 -0.84 -0.07
N ILE A 43 -5.11 -0.57 0.17
CA ILE A 43 -4.13 -0.58 -0.91
C ILE A 43 -3.75 -2.03 -1.17
N HIS A 44 -4.02 -2.50 -2.39
CA HIS A 44 -3.80 -3.88 -2.78
C HIS A 44 -3.19 -3.99 -4.18
N TRP A 45 -2.80 -5.21 -4.56
CA TRP A 45 -2.19 -5.56 -5.85
C TRP A 45 -1.16 -4.51 -6.31
N VAL A 46 -0.13 -4.30 -5.48
CA VAL A 46 0.95 -3.35 -5.76
C VAL A 46 2.14 -4.10 -6.35
N ALA A 47 2.50 -3.78 -7.59
CA ALA A 47 3.67 -4.34 -8.26
C ALA A 47 4.25 -3.37 -9.29
N ILE A 48 5.56 -3.47 -9.50
CA ILE A 48 6.29 -2.82 -10.61
C ILE A 48 7.15 -3.89 -11.27
N HIS A 49 7.16 -3.90 -12.60
CA HIS A 49 7.98 -4.80 -13.38
C HIS A 49 9.46 -4.69 -12.95
N PRO A 50 10.19 -5.81 -12.73
CA PRO A 50 11.55 -5.80 -12.16
C PRO A 50 12.51 -4.81 -12.84
N ASP A 51 12.49 -4.74 -14.17
CA ASP A 51 13.37 -3.85 -14.95
C ASP A 51 13.13 -2.35 -14.70
N TYR A 52 11.98 -2.00 -14.12
CA TYR A 52 11.57 -0.63 -13.83
C TYR A 52 11.59 -0.30 -12.32
N GLN A 53 11.98 -1.25 -11.47
CA GLN A 53 12.10 -1.03 -10.02
C GLN A 53 13.28 -0.12 -9.67
N GLY A 54 13.29 0.41 -8.44
CA GLY A 54 14.34 1.32 -7.96
C GLY A 54 14.28 2.74 -8.52
N ARG A 55 13.32 3.05 -9.41
CA ARG A 55 13.16 4.36 -10.07
C ARG A 55 12.17 5.30 -9.37
N GLY A 56 11.70 4.95 -8.18
CA GLY A 56 10.73 5.75 -7.42
C GLY A 56 9.29 5.73 -7.95
N LEU A 57 9.00 4.88 -8.95
CA LEU A 57 7.71 4.83 -9.66
C LEU A 57 6.51 4.41 -8.78
N SER A 58 6.73 3.78 -7.63
CA SER A 58 5.65 3.47 -6.69
C SER A 58 5.00 4.72 -6.09
N LYS A 59 5.74 5.83 -5.97
CA LYS A 59 5.23 7.07 -5.35
C LYS A 59 4.04 7.67 -6.11
N PRO A 60 4.12 7.96 -7.43
CA PRO A 60 2.96 8.45 -8.16
C PRO A 60 1.78 7.46 -8.14
N MET A 61 2.05 6.15 -8.22
CA MET A 61 1.01 5.11 -8.12
C MET A 61 0.28 5.17 -6.77
N MET A 62 1.01 5.22 -5.66
CA MET A 62 0.45 5.37 -4.32
C MET A 62 -0.39 6.65 -4.19
N SER A 63 0.09 7.78 -4.69
CA SER A 63 -0.66 9.05 -4.65
C SER A 63 -2.02 8.94 -5.31
N VAL A 64 -2.11 8.35 -6.51
CA VAL A 64 -3.38 8.16 -7.22
C VAL A 64 -4.34 7.28 -6.42
N ALA A 65 -3.85 6.14 -5.93
CA ALA A 65 -4.67 5.21 -5.16
C ALA A 65 -5.16 5.84 -3.84
N MET A 66 -4.32 6.59 -3.14
CA MET A 66 -4.68 7.27 -1.89
C MET A 66 -5.70 8.39 -2.11
N ILE A 67 -5.58 9.17 -3.19
CA ILE A 67 -6.58 10.17 -3.60
C ILE A 67 -7.93 9.47 -3.83
N ARG A 68 -7.94 8.33 -4.53
CA ARG A 68 -9.16 7.57 -4.76
C ARG A 68 -9.77 7.04 -3.48
N LEU A 69 -8.97 6.43 -2.59
CA LEU A 69 -9.46 5.92 -1.31
C LEU A 69 -10.09 7.03 -0.46
N LYS A 70 -9.46 8.21 -0.39
CA LYS A 70 -9.95 9.38 0.37
C LYS A 70 -11.36 9.81 -0.02
N GLN A 71 -11.77 9.61 -1.28
CA GLN A 71 -13.12 9.98 -1.74
C GLN A 71 -14.23 9.11 -1.14
N SER A 72 -13.90 7.92 -0.62
CA SER A 72 -14.91 6.94 -0.17
C SER A 72 -14.63 6.29 1.19
N HIS A 73 -13.43 6.48 1.75
CA HIS A 73 -13.04 5.87 3.02
C HIS A 73 -12.37 6.90 3.92
N LYS A 74 -12.66 6.81 5.22
CA LYS A 74 -12.02 7.64 6.25
C LYS A 74 -10.66 7.10 6.69
N ARG A 75 -10.32 5.88 6.28
CA ARG A 75 -9.13 5.15 6.70
C ARG A 75 -8.83 4.03 5.75
N CYS A 76 -7.58 3.61 5.71
CA CYS A 76 -7.12 2.52 4.90
C CYS A 76 -5.98 1.77 5.57
N PHE A 77 -5.76 0.55 5.10
CA PHE A 77 -4.65 -0.29 5.51
C PHE A 77 -4.05 -0.97 4.28
N LEU A 78 -2.94 -1.66 4.50
CA LEU A 78 -2.35 -2.57 3.53
C LEU A 78 -1.62 -3.67 4.28
N ASN A 79 -1.48 -4.82 3.61
CA ASN A 79 -0.65 -5.91 4.09
C ASN A 79 0.62 -5.95 3.26
N THR A 80 1.77 -6.11 3.91
CA THR A 80 3.06 -6.33 3.23
C THR A 80 3.91 -7.29 4.03
N SER A 81 4.84 -7.97 3.36
CA SER A 81 5.86 -8.75 4.05
C SER A 81 6.95 -7.83 4.59
N ILE A 82 7.43 -8.10 5.82
CA ILE A 82 8.56 -7.41 6.44
C ILE A 82 9.85 -7.47 5.60
N ARG A 83 9.98 -8.44 4.69
CA ARG A 83 11.12 -8.54 3.77
C ARG A 83 11.12 -7.49 2.66
N ARG A 84 10.01 -6.77 2.44
CA ARG A 84 9.90 -5.75 1.39
C ARG A 84 10.29 -4.36 1.91
N ILE A 85 11.50 -4.23 2.45
CA ILE A 85 11.99 -3.01 3.10
C ILE A 85 11.79 -1.73 2.25
N PRO A 86 12.12 -1.70 0.93
CA PRO A 86 11.87 -0.51 0.12
C PRO A 86 10.39 -0.11 0.04
N ALA A 87 9.48 -1.10 -0.03
CA ALA A 87 8.04 -0.84 -0.06
C ALA A 87 7.53 -0.34 1.30
N ILE A 88 8.01 -0.93 2.40
CA ILE A 88 7.68 -0.49 3.75
C ILE A 88 8.06 0.97 3.95
N LYS A 89 9.27 1.38 3.53
CA LYS A 89 9.68 2.78 3.58
C LYS A 89 8.67 3.68 2.85
N ILE A 90 8.25 3.30 1.64
CA ILE A 90 7.27 4.07 0.88
C ILE A 90 5.95 4.18 1.65
N TYR A 91 5.46 3.09 2.25
CA TYR A 91 4.21 3.14 3.03
C TYR A 91 4.34 4.05 4.25
N LEU A 92 5.45 3.98 4.98
CA LEU A 92 5.73 4.88 6.11
C LEU A 92 5.83 6.36 5.66
N ASP A 93 6.50 6.64 4.53
CA ASP A 93 6.58 7.98 3.93
C ASP A 93 5.18 8.52 3.56
N PHE A 94 4.22 7.64 3.24
CA PHE A 94 2.82 7.97 2.97
C PHE A 94 1.95 8.05 4.23
N GLY A 95 2.53 7.92 5.42
CA GLY A 95 1.85 8.06 6.70
C GLY A 95 1.14 6.81 7.19
N PHE A 96 1.38 5.64 6.59
CA PHE A 96 0.96 4.38 7.21
C PHE A 96 1.79 4.14 8.47
N THR A 97 1.16 3.57 9.49
CA THR A 97 1.82 3.22 10.75
C THR A 97 1.80 1.72 10.97
N PRO A 98 2.81 1.16 11.66
CA PRO A 98 2.81 -0.22 12.13
C PRO A 98 1.51 -0.63 12.84
N ASP A 99 0.96 -1.77 12.46
CA ASP A 99 -0.11 -2.44 13.21
C ASP A 99 0.49 -3.45 14.19
N PHE A 100 0.15 -3.32 15.47
CA PHE A 100 0.60 -4.18 16.57
C PHE A 100 -0.49 -5.10 17.11
N SER A 101 -1.65 -5.16 16.45
CA SER A 101 -2.77 -6.00 16.86
C SER A 101 -2.54 -7.50 16.64
N ARG A 102 -1.56 -7.87 15.80
CA ARG A 102 -1.23 -9.26 15.46
C ARG A 102 -0.24 -9.87 16.45
N GLU A 103 -0.35 -11.19 16.60
CA GLU A 103 0.67 -12.01 17.28
C GLU A 103 2.03 -11.80 16.60
N ASN A 104 3.10 -11.69 17.39
CA ASN A 104 4.49 -11.44 16.95
C ASN A 104 4.72 -10.12 16.18
N ALA A 105 3.75 -9.19 16.14
CA ALA A 105 3.91 -7.91 15.45
C ALA A 105 5.09 -7.10 15.99
N ARG A 106 5.32 -7.14 17.31
CA ARG A 106 6.46 -6.42 17.94
C ARG A 106 7.80 -6.91 17.42
N GLU A 107 7.98 -8.22 17.35
CA GLU A 107 9.21 -8.85 16.83
C GLU A 107 9.40 -8.53 15.35
N ALA A 108 8.32 -8.64 14.57
CA ALA A 108 8.33 -8.32 13.14
C ALA A 108 8.70 -6.85 12.87
N TRP A 109 8.15 -5.90 13.64
CA TRP A 109 8.49 -4.48 13.50
C TRP A 109 9.87 -4.14 14.06
N ALA A 110 10.36 -4.86 15.07
CA ALA A 110 11.74 -4.73 15.53
C ALA A 110 12.74 -5.18 14.45
N GLU A 111 12.45 -6.27 13.72
CA GLU A 111 13.28 -6.71 12.59
C GLU A 111 13.35 -5.63 11.50
N VAL A 112 12.21 -5.03 11.15
CA VAL A 112 12.16 -3.91 10.18
C VAL A 112 12.97 -2.71 10.70
N ALA A 113 12.78 -2.31 11.96
CA ALA A 113 13.48 -1.17 12.55
C ALA A 113 15.00 -1.38 12.61
N SER A 114 15.46 -2.63 12.71
CA SER A 114 16.91 -2.95 12.71
C SER A 114 17.61 -2.68 11.38
N VAL A 115 16.87 -2.58 10.27
CA VAL A 115 17.42 -2.40 8.91
C VAL A 115 16.87 -1.18 8.18
N LEU A 116 15.85 -0.52 8.72
CA LEU A 116 15.19 0.65 8.12
C LEU A 116 15.09 1.79 9.12
N GLU A 117 15.92 2.81 8.91
CA GLU A 117 15.80 4.08 9.64
C GLU A 117 14.58 4.87 9.14
N HIS A 118 13.60 5.08 10.01
CA HIS A 118 12.44 5.92 9.73
C HIS A 118 11.87 6.52 11.03
N PRO A 119 11.48 7.82 11.06
CA PRO A 119 11.01 8.47 12.29
C PRO A 119 9.85 7.75 12.99
N LEU A 120 8.90 7.20 12.21
CA LEU A 120 7.78 6.43 12.72
C LEU A 120 8.17 5.08 13.34
N LEU A 121 9.37 4.57 13.07
CA LEU A 121 9.88 3.35 13.69
C LEU A 121 10.70 3.65 14.95
N THR A 122 11.46 4.74 14.97
CA THR A 122 12.25 5.16 16.15
C THR A 122 11.37 5.54 17.35
N GLN A 123 10.16 6.05 17.10
CA GLN A 123 9.20 6.38 18.16
C GLN A 123 8.57 5.15 18.85
N LEU A 124 8.87 3.93 18.39
CA LEU A 124 8.29 2.69 18.91
C LEU A 124 9.14 2.04 20.03
N GLU A 125 10.36 2.54 20.24
CA GLU A 125 11.31 2.05 21.26
C GLU A 125 11.21 2.80 22.60
N SER A 126 10.32 3.80 22.71
CA SER A 126 10.04 4.60 23.91
C SER A 126 8.69 4.26 24.55
#